data_AF-A4IE07-F1
#
_entry.id   AF-A4IE07-F1
#
_cell.length_a   1.000
_cell.length_b   1.000
_cell.length_c   1.000
_cell.angle_alpha   90.00
_cell.angle_beta   90.00
_cell.angle_gamma   90.00
#
_symmetry.space_group_name_H-M   'P 1'
#
loop_
_entity.id
_entity.type
_entity.pdbx_description
1 polymer ?
#
loop_
_entity_poly.entity_id
_entity_poly.type
_entity_poly.pdbx_seq_one_letter_code
_entity_poly.pdbx_strand_id
1 'polypeptide(L)'
;MDNALSGKEAGAFFEFLDEQGVRTVGDMQVLGNAAFDSLAARVPPRWAEAFLTLSVLRDLDTKMLLSNALMAFPRIEAPVRLPGFLNTVGDLLNLTASAFMQLQVAPFVMNACSLIRARYGTDETFSIIDLKKEQPNTFFSNATRMIQSFCRTHAHCSWRKHDPSRPVVTSVLTFVDVNKCHCHLNGDNPENTHEEHIDAPIPADIEEMGTPSGSWCQCMRRGVIAVNYELSTPSGSRCSEQNAMGKLASLGVPTWGVREVFVHGRAAKEPNPLFPCGVCENMLRRVTKDVLAHYGGDVTLYMFDATTPRKIVFLTIPEISNRDGANFKKFVAEDLRSR
;
A
#
# COMPACT_ATOMS: atom_id res chain seq x y z
N MET A 1 15.07 37.14 -10.46
CA MET A 1 14.08 37.29 -11.53
C MET A 1 13.14 36.12 -11.36
N ASP A 2 11.91 36.38 -10.95
CA ASP A 2 10.86 35.36 -10.84
C ASP A 2 10.56 34.85 -12.24
N ASN A 3 11.33 33.86 -12.72
CA ASN A 3 10.93 33.07 -13.86
C ASN A 3 9.86 32.09 -13.38
N ALA A 4 8.72 32.64 -12.95
CA ALA A 4 7.52 31.86 -12.81
C ALA A 4 7.30 31.16 -14.15
N LEU A 5 7.14 29.84 -14.11
CA LEU A 5 6.87 29.03 -15.29
C LEU A 5 5.74 29.69 -16.08
N SER A 6 5.89 29.80 -17.40
CA SER A 6 4.78 30.22 -18.24
C SER A 6 3.57 29.29 -18.00
N GLY A 7 2.34 29.75 -18.19
CA GLY A 7 1.15 28.92 -17.89
C GLY A 7 1.17 27.55 -18.58
N LYS A 8 1.73 27.47 -19.79
CA LYS A 8 1.93 26.21 -20.53
C LYS A 8 3.01 25.32 -19.91
N GLU A 9 4.12 25.89 -19.45
CA GLU A 9 5.17 25.14 -18.76
C GLU A 9 4.74 24.68 -17.38
N ALA A 10 3.96 25.49 -16.66
CA ALA A 10 3.36 25.11 -15.38
C ALA A 10 2.41 23.91 -15.57
N GLY A 11 1.56 23.95 -16.60
CA GLY A 11 0.71 22.81 -16.96
C GLY A 11 1.50 21.53 -17.22
N ALA A 12 2.54 21.60 -18.07
CA ALA A 12 3.40 20.46 -18.36
C ALA A 12 4.18 19.94 -17.14
N PHE A 13 4.55 20.82 -16.20
CA PHE A 13 5.20 20.44 -14.96
C PHE A 13 4.24 19.67 -14.03
N PHE A 14 3.00 20.14 -13.88
CA PHE A 14 2.00 19.44 -13.06
C PHE A 14 1.54 18.12 -13.69
N GLU A 15 1.44 18.04 -15.01
CA GLU A 15 1.21 16.78 -15.72
C GLU A 15 2.34 15.78 -15.44
N PHE A 16 3.60 16.21 -15.51
CA PHE A 16 4.74 15.37 -15.14
C PHE A 16 4.65 14.89 -13.69
N LEU A 17 4.31 15.76 -12.74
CA LEU A 17 4.17 15.36 -11.34
C LEU A 17 3.03 14.34 -11.16
N ASP A 18 1.89 14.52 -11.83
CA ASP A 18 0.79 13.53 -11.80
C ASP A 18 1.25 12.17 -12.36
N GLU A 19 1.99 12.16 -13.47
CA GLU A 19 2.58 10.94 -14.04
C GLU A 19 3.55 10.25 -13.06
N GLN A 20 4.25 11.03 -12.22
CA GLN A 20 5.09 10.51 -11.14
C GLN A 20 4.31 10.15 -9.87
N GLY A 21 3.00 10.40 -9.82
CA GLY A 21 2.12 10.05 -8.71
C GLY A 21 1.89 11.16 -7.69
N VAL A 22 2.17 12.42 -8.01
CA VAL A 22 1.99 13.58 -7.12
C VAL A 22 0.98 14.56 -7.73
N ARG A 23 -0.26 14.58 -7.25
CA ARG A 23 -1.33 15.49 -7.73
C ARG A 23 -1.57 16.66 -6.80
N THR A 24 -1.36 16.43 -5.51
CA THR A 24 -1.71 17.36 -4.44
C THR A 24 -0.51 17.63 -3.55
N VAL A 25 -0.60 18.70 -2.76
CA VAL A 25 0.39 18.98 -1.72
C VAL A 25 0.44 17.84 -0.70
N GLY A 26 -0.71 17.23 -0.37
CA GLY A 26 -0.77 16.03 0.48
C GLY A 26 0.07 14.87 -0.07
N ASP A 27 0.02 14.60 -1.37
CA ASP A 27 0.84 13.55 -1.99
C ASP A 27 2.34 13.81 -1.83
N MET A 28 2.76 15.07 -1.97
CA MET A 28 4.16 15.47 -1.74
C MET A 28 4.55 15.33 -0.28
N GLN A 29 3.65 15.73 0.63
CA GLN A 29 3.85 15.69 2.07
C GLN A 29 3.99 14.27 2.61
N VAL A 30 3.54 13.23 1.93
CA VAL A 30 3.65 11.85 2.44
C VAL A 30 4.87 11.09 1.91
N LEU A 31 5.60 11.66 0.94
CA LEU A 31 6.82 11.07 0.40
C LEU A 31 7.94 11.05 1.46
N GLY A 32 8.48 9.85 1.69
CA GLY A 32 9.71 9.66 2.46
C GLY A 32 10.92 10.25 1.78
N ASN A 33 12.02 10.43 2.52
CA ASN A 33 13.24 11.07 2.00
C ASN A 33 13.74 10.35 0.72
N ALA A 34 13.83 9.01 0.76
CA ALA A 34 14.30 8.25 -0.40
C ALA A 34 13.38 8.37 -1.63
N ALA A 35 12.06 8.34 -1.44
CA ALA A 35 11.11 8.51 -2.54
C ALA A 35 11.11 9.93 -3.10
N PHE A 36 11.26 10.92 -2.22
CA PHE A 36 11.41 12.32 -2.61
C PHE A 36 12.71 12.55 -3.40
N ASP A 37 13.83 12.02 -2.95
CA ASP A 37 15.12 12.12 -3.64
C ASP A 37 15.08 11.41 -4.99
N SER A 38 14.43 10.24 -5.07
CA SER A 38 14.21 9.52 -6.33
C SER A 38 13.29 10.28 -7.29
N LEU A 39 12.29 11.01 -6.78
CA LEU A 39 11.48 11.92 -7.58
C LEU A 39 12.33 13.09 -8.08
N ALA A 40 13.08 13.75 -7.19
CA ALA A 40 13.96 14.87 -7.50
C ALA A 40 14.96 14.52 -8.62
N ALA A 41 15.57 13.33 -8.58
CA ALA A 41 16.50 12.86 -9.59
C ALA A 41 15.86 12.66 -10.99
N ARG A 42 14.54 12.50 -11.06
CA ARG A 42 13.80 12.35 -12.33
C ARG A 42 13.25 13.67 -12.87
N VAL A 43 13.25 14.74 -12.08
CA VAL A 43 12.75 16.06 -12.50
C VAL A 43 13.69 16.64 -13.56
N PRO A 44 13.20 16.97 -14.77
CA PRO A 44 13.99 17.68 -15.77
C PRO A 44 14.59 18.99 -15.25
N PRO A 45 15.85 19.34 -15.60
CA PRO A 45 16.53 20.53 -15.07
C PRO A 45 15.75 21.85 -15.22
N ARG A 46 14.97 21.98 -16.30
CA ARG A 46 14.12 23.16 -16.56
C ARG A 46 13.04 23.42 -15.50
N TRP A 47 12.69 22.42 -14.69
CA TRP A 47 11.70 22.51 -13.63
C TRP A 47 12.32 22.45 -12.23
N ALA A 48 13.65 22.47 -12.11
CA ALA A 48 14.34 22.33 -10.83
C ALA A 48 13.93 23.39 -9.79
N GLU A 49 13.83 24.67 -10.21
CA GLU A 49 13.43 25.77 -9.32
C GLU A 49 11.98 25.66 -8.85
N ALA A 50 11.07 25.28 -9.74
CA ALA A 50 9.67 25.03 -9.41
C ALA A 50 9.54 23.84 -8.43
N PHE A 51 10.29 22.77 -8.65
CA PHE A 51 10.31 21.62 -7.76
C PHE A 51 10.91 21.95 -6.38
N LEU A 52 12.00 22.73 -6.34
CA LEU A 52 12.56 23.24 -5.08
C LEU A 52 11.55 24.09 -4.31
N THR A 53 10.77 24.92 -4.99
CA THR A 53 9.72 25.71 -4.35
C THR A 53 8.64 24.82 -3.75
N LEU A 54 8.20 23.79 -4.48
CA LEU A 54 7.24 22.80 -3.95
C LEU A 54 7.80 21.98 -2.78
N SER A 55 9.12 21.76 -2.73
CA SER A 55 9.76 21.01 -1.64
C SER A 55 9.56 21.65 -0.26
N VAL A 56 9.35 22.97 -0.21
CA VAL A 56 9.06 23.70 1.04
C VAL A 56 7.71 23.28 1.64
N LEU A 57 6.76 22.85 0.80
CA LEU A 57 5.43 22.42 1.24
C LEU A 57 5.43 21.02 1.86
N ARG A 58 6.58 20.34 1.85
CA ARG A 58 6.71 18.94 2.24
C ARG A 58 6.56 18.72 3.74
N ASP A 59 6.95 19.68 4.56
CA ASP A 59 6.92 19.56 6.02
C ASP A 59 5.60 20.10 6.59
N LEU A 60 4.95 19.30 7.43
CA LEU A 60 3.80 19.75 8.22
C LEU A 60 4.30 20.35 9.55
N ASP A 61 3.84 21.56 9.87
CA ASP A 61 3.99 22.11 11.22
C ASP A 61 3.05 21.36 12.16
N THR A 62 3.59 20.78 13.24
CA THR A 62 2.81 20.13 14.30
C THR A 62 1.74 21.05 14.92
N LYS A 63 1.93 22.37 14.87
CA LYS A 63 0.96 23.36 15.36
C LYS A 63 -0.13 23.70 14.33
N MET A 64 0.00 23.25 13.09
CA MET A 64 -0.99 23.50 12.05
C MET A 64 -2.30 22.79 12.40
N LEU A 65 -3.43 23.45 12.12
CA LEU A 65 -4.75 22.84 12.24
C LEU A 65 -4.83 21.60 11.36
N LEU A 66 -5.27 20.48 11.94
CA LEU A 66 -5.37 19.22 11.22
C LEU A 66 -6.37 19.32 10.07
N SER A 67 -7.47 20.06 10.24
CA SER A 67 -8.41 20.35 9.16
C SER A 67 -7.73 20.95 7.93
N ASN A 68 -6.78 21.86 8.13
CA ASN A 68 -6.04 22.51 7.04
C ASN A 68 -5.06 21.55 6.38
N ALA A 69 -4.40 20.69 7.18
CA ALA A 69 -3.52 19.65 6.65
C ALA A 69 -4.30 18.69 5.75
N LEU A 70 -5.47 18.26 6.23
CA LEU A 70 -6.29 17.27 5.56
C LEU A 70 -6.87 17.82 4.25
N MET A 71 -7.25 19.09 4.18
CA MET A 71 -7.70 19.72 2.92
C MET A 71 -6.64 19.72 1.80
N ALA A 72 -5.36 19.45 2.11
CA ALA A 72 -4.33 19.27 1.10
C ALA A 72 -4.38 17.90 0.41
N PHE A 73 -5.19 16.96 0.92
CA PHE A 73 -5.34 15.61 0.39
C PHE A 73 -6.52 15.53 -0.59
N PRO A 74 -6.44 14.64 -1.60
CA PRO A 74 -7.55 14.44 -2.54
C PRO A 74 -8.85 14.11 -1.81
N ARG A 75 -9.96 14.71 -2.25
CA ARG A 75 -11.35 14.47 -1.77
C ARG A 75 -11.70 14.97 -0.37
N ILE A 76 -10.75 15.57 0.34
CA ILE A 76 -11.06 16.16 1.63
C ILE A 76 -11.56 17.58 1.41
N GLU A 77 -12.87 17.75 1.51
CA GLU A 77 -13.53 19.05 1.41
C GLU A 77 -13.96 19.55 2.79
N ALA A 78 -14.05 20.87 2.93
CA ALA A 78 -14.58 21.49 4.14
C ALA A 78 -16.11 21.31 4.23
N PRO A 79 -16.69 21.14 5.43
CA PRO A 79 -16.01 21.03 6.72
C PRO A 79 -15.56 19.59 7.03
N VAL A 80 -14.30 19.43 7.43
CA VAL A 80 -13.76 18.14 7.89
C VAL A 80 -14.27 17.86 9.30
N ARG A 81 -15.09 16.82 9.47
CA ARG A 81 -15.60 16.41 10.78
C ARG A 81 -14.54 15.60 11.54
N LEU A 82 -13.97 16.22 12.56
CA LEU A 82 -12.97 15.62 13.45
C LEU A 82 -13.49 15.54 14.89
N PRO A 83 -13.07 14.55 15.68
CA PRO A 83 -13.33 14.54 17.12
C PRO A 83 -12.72 15.78 17.78
N GLY A 84 -13.41 16.36 18.79
CA GLY A 84 -13.00 17.64 19.39
C GLY A 84 -11.63 17.66 20.09
N PHE A 85 -11.05 16.48 20.36
CA PHE A 85 -9.68 16.36 20.88
C PHE A 85 -8.59 16.39 19.80
N LEU A 86 -8.97 16.38 18.52
CA LEU A 86 -8.06 16.23 17.38
C LEU A 86 -8.04 17.53 16.56
N ASN A 87 -7.33 18.55 17.05
CA ASN A 87 -7.36 19.90 16.48
C ASN A 87 -6.14 20.19 15.59
N THR A 88 -4.97 19.70 15.99
CA THR A 88 -3.69 19.98 15.34
C THR A 88 -3.06 18.71 14.77
N VAL A 89 -2.09 18.88 13.85
CA VAL A 89 -1.25 17.77 13.38
C VAL A 89 -0.56 17.10 14.58
N GLY A 90 -0.08 17.87 15.56
CA GLY A 90 0.52 17.35 16.78
C GLY A 90 -0.42 16.43 17.58
N ASP A 91 -1.69 16.79 17.72
CA ASP A 91 -2.69 15.95 18.40
C ASP A 91 -2.83 14.59 17.70
N LEU A 92 -2.85 14.60 16.36
CA LEU A 92 -2.89 13.39 15.56
C LEU A 92 -1.65 12.54 15.78
N LEU A 93 -0.46 13.13 15.82
CA LEU A 93 0.78 12.39 16.03
C LEU A 93 0.86 11.79 17.44
N ASN A 94 0.31 12.47 18.45
CA ASN A 94 0.30 12.03 19.85
C ASN A 94 -0.70 10.89 20.15
N LEU A 95 -1.58 10.52 19.20
CA LEU A 95 -2.49 9.37 19.40
C LEU A 95 -1.71 8.05 19.51
N THR A 96 -2.13 7.21 20.45
CA THR A 96 -1.69 5.81 20.50
C THR A 96 -2.24 5.04 19.31
N ALA A 97 -1.59 3.94 18.91
CA ALA A 97 -2.07 3.11 17.80
C ALA A 97 -3.51 2.60 18.03
N SER A 98 -3.83 2.20 19.27
CA SER A 98 -5.19 1.76 19.62
C SER A 98 -6.21 2.88 19.49
N ALA A 99 -5.90 4.09 19.97
CA ALA A 99 -6.81 5.23 19.87
C ALA A 99 -6.99 5.67 18.40
N PHE A 100 -5.92 5.63 17.61
CA PHE A 100 -5.95 5.93 16.19
C PHE A 100 -6.89 4.97 15.44
N MET A 101 -6.79 3.66 15.68
CA MET A 101 -7.66 2.66 15.04
C MET A 101 -9.14 2.78 15.45
N GLN A 102 -9.44 3.49 16.54
CA GLN A 102 -10.81 3.70 17.04
C GLN A 102 -11.40 5.05 16.62
N LEU A 103 -10.69 5.86 15.82
CA LEU A 103 -11.21 7.14 15.34
C LEU A 103 -12.46 6.95 14.49
N GLN A 104 -13.55 7.59 14.91
CA GLN A 104 -14.81 7.66 14.16
C GLN A 104 -14.78 8.81 13.17
N VAL A 105 -13.96 8.68 12.13
CA VAL A 105 -13.86 9.66 11.02
C VAL A 105 -14.17 8.97 9.70
N ALA A 106 -14.51 9.77 8.68
CA ALA A 106 -14.66 9.25 7.33
C ALA A 106 -13.33 8.58 6.88
N PRO A 107 -13.32 7.43 6.20
CA PRO A 107 -12.07 6.70 6.07
C PRO A 107 -11.08 7.30 5.07
N PHE A 108 -11.49 8.22 4.19
CA PHE A 108 -10.54 9.05 3.45
C PHE A 108 -9.77 10.01 4.38
N VAL A 109 -10.43 10.51 5.45
CA VAL A 109 -9.76 11.26 6.53
C VAL A 109 -8.86 10.33 7.33
N MET A 110 -9.33 9.14 7.70
CA MET A 110 -8.50 8.14 8.39
C MET A 110 -7.25 7.82 7.57
N ASN A 111 -7.40 7.63 6.26
CA ASN A 111 -6.29 7.34 5.37
C ASN A 111 -5.29 8.51 5.34
N ALA A 112 -5.75 9.73 5.06
CA ALA A 112 -4.89 10.91 5.10
C ALA A 112 -4.19 11.08 6.46
N CYS A 113 -4.89 10.86 7.56
CA CYS A 113 -4.30 10.86 8.89
C CYS A 113 -3.23 9.76 9.08
N SER A 114 -3.46 8.55 8.55
CA SER A 114 -2.49 7.44 8.58
C SER A 114 -1.23 7.83 7.80
N LEU A 115 -1.40 8.43 6.63
CA LEU A 115 -0.28 8.90 5.80
C LEU A 115 0.54 9.99 6.49
N ILE A 116 -0.12 10.95 7.14
CA ILE A 116 0.55 11.98 7.95
C ILE A 116 1.32 11.30 9.08
N ARG A 117 0.68 10.41 9.86
CA ARG A 117 1.34 9.69 10.97
C ARG A 117 2.53 8.87 10.49
N ALA A 118 2.45 8.22 9.34
CA ALA A 118 3.53 7.41 8.80
C ALA A 118 4.82 8.19 8.53
N ARG A 119 4.70 9.49 8.22
CA ARG A 119 5.86 10.38 8.03
C ARG A 119 6.59 10.69 9.34
N TYR A 120 5.85 10.94 10.42
CA TYR A 120 6.41 11.39 11.71
C TYR A 120 6.62 10.24 12.70
N GLY A 121 5.86 9.16 12.55
CA GLY A 121 5.97 7.94 13.33
C GLY A 121 7.18 7.13 12.91
N THR A 122 8.38 7.68 13.09
CA THR A 122 9.63 6.90 13.06
C THR A 122 9.77 5.99 14.27
N ASP A 123 8.92 6.18 15.29
CA ASP A 123 8.83 5.25 16.42
C ASP A 123 8.58 3.85 15.87
N GLU A 124 9.57 2.99 16.15
CA GLU A 124 9.97 1.79 15.41
C GLU A 124 8.93 0.65 15.46
N THR A 125 7.71 0.90 15.95
CA THR A 125 6.70 -0.13 16.10
C THR A 125 5.98 -0.38 14.80
N PHE A 126 6.43 -1.40 14.07
CA PHE A 126 5.62 -1.98 13.00
C PHE A 126 4.39 -2.68 13.59
N SER A 127 3.30 -2.68 12.83
CA SER A 127 2.13 -3.45 13.19
C SER A 127 2.41 -4.94 12.92
N ILE A 128 2.15 -5.77 13.92
CA ILE A 128 2.47 -7.20 13.89
C ILE A 128 1.23 -8.01 14.24
N ILE A 129 0.95 -9.02 13.43
CA ILE A 129 -0.01 -10.09 13.73
C ILE A 129 0.79 -11.31 14.19
N ASP A 130 0.47 -11.81 15.38
CA ASP A 130 1.05 -13.04 15.92
C ASP A 130 0.23 -14.25 15.44
N LEU A 131 0.80 -15.03 14.51
CA LEU A 131 0.11 -16.17 13.90
C LEU A 131 -0.16 -17.29 14.90
N LYS A 132 0.52 -17.33 16.05
CA LYS A 132 0.21 -18.30 17.12
C LYS A 132 -1.09 -18.00 17.84
N LYS A 133 -1.53 -16.73 17.81
CA LYS A 133 -2.77 -16.28 18.44
C LYS A 133 -3.95 -16.27 17.47
N GLU A 134 -3.68 -16.38 16.17
CA GLU A 134 -4.70 -16.49 15.14
C GLU A 134 -5.48 -17.80 15.27
N GLN A 135 -6.80 -17.70 15.26
CA GLN A 135 -7.66 -18.87 15.26
C GLN A 135 -7.62 -19.57 13.88
N PRO A 136 -7.89 -20.88 13.82
CA PRO A 136 -8.03 -21.59 12.55
C PRO A 136 -9.15 -20.99 11.69
N ASN A 137 -8.96 -21.00 10.36
CA ASN A 137 -9.91 -20.52 9.35
C ASN A 137 -10.23 -19.01 9.40
N THR A 138 -9.44 -18.20 10.12
CA THR A 138 -9.44 -16.73 9.96
C THR A 138 -8.76 -16.30 8.67
N PHE A 139 -8.98 -15.04 8.27
CA PHE A 139 -8.37 -14.43 7.08
C PHE A 139 -6.85 -14.63 7.02
N PHE A 140 -6.13 -14.33 8.10
CA PHE A 140 -4.68 -14.47 8.15
C PHE A 140 -4.23 -15.92 8.18
N SER A 141 -4.98 -16.82 8.84
CA SER A 141 -4.67 -18.25 8.81
C SER A 141 -4.87 -18.84 7.40
N ASN A 142 -5.89 -18.41 6.65
CA ASN A 142 -6.15 -18.83 5.28
C ASN A 142 -5.06 -18.33 4.33
N ALA A 143 -4.67 -17.05 4.43
CA ALA A 143 -3.56 -16.49 3.65
C ALA A 143 -2.24 -17.23 3.91
N THR A 144 -1.95 -17.52 5.18
CA THR A 144 -0.78 -18.29 5.59
C THR A 144 -0.80 -19.71 5.02
N ARG A 145 -1.94 -20.40 5.12
CA ARG A 145 -2.12 -21.75 4.58
C ARG A 145 -1.94 -21.78 3.07
N MET A 146 -2.57 -20.85 2.35
CA MET A 146 -2.50 -20.74 0.89
C MET A 146 -1.03 -20.59 0.44
N ILE A 147 -0.29 -19.66 1.07
CA ILE A 147 1.11 -19.41 0.76
C ILE A 147 1.99 -20.62 1.06
N GLN A 148 1.87 -21.20 2.27
CA GLN A 148 2.67 -22.35 2.66
C GLN A 148 2.39 -23.58 1.78
N SER A 149 1.12 -23.81 1.44
CA SER A 149 0.70 -24.91 0.57
C SER A 149 1.30 -24.76 -0.83
N PHE A 150 1.12 -23.60 -1.46
CA PHE A 150 1.61 -23.33 -2.81
C PHE A 150 3.13 -23.45 -2.92
N CYS A 151 3.86 -22.91 -1.93
CA CYS A 151 5.30 -23.02 -1.82
C CYS A 151 5.80 -24.48 -1.75
N ARG A 152 4.98 -25.42 -1.25
CA ARG A 152 5.33 -26.83 -1.10
C ARG A 152 4.96 -27.66 -2.32
N THR A 153 3.82 -27.37 -2.95
CA THR A 153 3.23 -28.24 -3.98
C THR A 153 3.44 -27.74 -5.41
N HIS A 154 3.52 -26.43 -5.62
CA HIS A 154 3.48 -25.82 -6.97
C HIS A 154 4.76 -25.05 -7.34
N ALA A 155 5.53 -24.62 -6.35
CA ALA A 155 6.76 -23.88 -6.59
C ALA A 155 7.89 -24.81 -7.06
N HIS A 156 8.07 -24.91 -8.38
CA HIS A 156 9.25 -25.56 -8.94
C HIS A 156 10.47 -24.65 -8.82
N CYS A 157 11.59 -25.18 -8.31
CA CYS A 157 12.87 -24.48 -8.26
C CYS A 157 13.40 -24.26 -9.68
N SER A 158 13.13 -23.08 -10.23
CA SER A 158 13.63 -22.58 -11.52
C SER A 158 13.42 -23.54 -12.71
N TRP A 159 12.41 -23.25 -13.53
CA TRP A 159 12.22 -24.00 -14.78
C TRP A 159 13.39 -23.82 -15.77
N ARG A 160 14.14 -22.72 -15.67
CA ARG A 160 15.27 -22.41 -16.59
C ARG A 160 16.65 -22.81 -16.08
N LYS A 161 16.95 -22.61 -14.80
CA LYS A 161 18.34 -22.72 -14.28
C LYS A 161 18.63 -24.02 -13.56
N HIS A 162 17.61 -24.84 -13.29
CA HIS A 162 17.72 -26.00 -12.41
C HIS A 162 18.51 -25.69 -11.13
N ASP A 163 18.37 -24.47 -10.62
CA ASP A 163 19.04 -23.98 -9.42
C ASP A 163 18.11 -24.23 -8.22
N PRO A 164 18.36 -25.28 -7.42
CA PRO A 164 17.58 -25.58 -6.23
C PRO A 164 17.79 -24.55 -5.11
N SER A 165 18.84 -23.73 -5.19
CA SER A 165 19.16 -22.73 -4.17
C SER A 165 18.42 -21.40 -4.37
N ARG A 166 17.75 -21.23 -5.52
CA ARG A 166 17.04 -20.01 -5.87
C ARG A 166 15.90 -19.69 -4.88
N PRO A 167 15.80 -18.44 -4.42
CA PRO A 167 14.64 -17.96 -3.66
C PRO A 167 13.34 -18.07 -4.46
N VAL A 168 12.38 -18.80 -3.89
CA VAL A 168 10.99 -18.76 -4.34
C VAL A 168 10.28 -17.70 -3.52
N VAL A 169 9.76 -16.68 -4.19
CA VAL A 169 8.91 -15.66 -3.58
C VAL A 169 7.48 -15.90 -4.08
N THR A 170 6.55 -15.94 -3.13
CA THR A 170 5.13 -16.16 -3.35
C THR A 170 4.39 -14.92 -2.87
N SER A 171 3.44 -14.46 -3.68
CA SER A 171 2.52 -13.39 -3.30
C SER A 171 1.08 -13.85 -3.37
N VAL A 172 0.28 -13.44 -2.38
CA VAL A 172 -1.18 -13.52 -2.43
C VAL A 172 -1.73 -12.12 -2.52
N LEU A 173 -2.46 -11.84 -3.58
CA LEU A 173 -3.25 -10.62 -3.69
C LEU A 173 -4.69 -10.96 -3.40
N THR A 174 -5.29 -10.18 -2.53
CA THR A 174 -6.69 -10.30 -2.19
C THR A 174 -7.48 -9.18 -2.82
N PHE A 175 -8.72 -9.49 -3.16
CA PHE A 175 -9.61 -8.58 -3.85
C PHE A 175 -11.05 -8.82 -3.43
N VAL A 176 -11.91 -7.87 -3.74
CA VAL A 176 -13.37 -7.94 -3.52
C VAL A 176 -14.10 -8.04 -4.84
N ASP A 177 -15.32 -8.54 -4.78
CA ASP A 177 -16.29 -8.36 -5.86
C ASP A 177 -16.74 -6.89 -5.89
N VAL A 178 -16.21 -6.13 -6.84
CA VAL A 178 -16.50 -4.69 -7.01
C VAL A 178 -17.97 -4.43 -7.28
N ASN A 179 -18.69 -5.36 -7.92
CA ASN A 179 -20.12 -5.22 -8.18
C ASN A 179 -20.98 -5.36 -6.91
N LYS A 180 -20.43 -5.96 -5.86
CA LYS A 180 -21.09 -6.14 -4.55
C LYS A 180 -20.46 -5.30 -3.44
N CYS A 181 -19.36 -4.62 -3.72
CA CYS A 181 -18.60 -3.87 -2.74
C CYS A 181 -19.20 -2.47 -2.58
N HIS A 182 -20.15 -2.33 -1.65
CA HIS A 182 -20.72 -1.03 -1.31
C HIS A 182 -19.97 -0.31 -0.19
N CYS A 183 -18.74 -0.72 0.13
CA CYS A 183 -17.85 0.03 1.02
C CYS A 183 -17.35 1.34 0.39
N HIS A 184 -18.10 1.92 -0.55
CA HIS A 184 -17.84 3.26 -1.08
C HIS A 184 -18.08 4.27 0.02
N LEU A 185 -17.03 4.99 0.39
CA LEU A 185 -17.08 5.94 1.49
C LEU A 185 -17.54 7.33 1.08
N ASN A 186 -17.96 7.50 -0.18
CA ASN A 186 -18.80 8.64 -0.57
C ASN A 186 -20.24 8.51 -0.01
N GLY A 187 -20.47 7.63 0.96
CA GLY A 187 -21.75 7.10 1.44
C GLY A 187 -22.75 8.07 2.08
N ASP A 188 -22.70 9.36 1.78
CA ASP A 188 -23.86 10.25 1.91
C ASP A 188 -24.32 10.86 0.57
N ASN A 189 -23.61 10.62 -0.54
CA ASN A 189 -24.03 11.10 -1.86
C ASN A 189 -24.40 9.93 -2.79
N PRO A 190 -25.67 9.47 -2.78
CA PRO A 190 -26.14 8.37 -3.65
C PRO A 190 -25.97 8.67 -5.14
N GLU A 191 -25.78 9.92 -5.54
CA GLU A 191 -25.52 10.30 -6.94
C GLU A 191 -24.11 9.94 -7.43
N ASN A 192 -23.17 9.63 -6.51
CA ASN A 192 -21.79 9.30 -6.83
C ASN A 192 -21.49 7.80 -6.74
N THR A 193 -22.52 6.94 -6.72
CA THR A 193 -22.32 5.52 -7.06
C THR A 193 -21.89 5.47 -8.52
N HIS A 194 -20.58 5.42 -8.76
CA HIS A 194 -20.06 5.05 -10.07
C HIS A 194 -20.67 3.69 -10.44
N GLU A 195 -21.67 3.69 -11.31
CA GLU A 195 -22.31 2.50 -11.88
C GLU A 195 -21.38 1.78 -12.87
N GLU A 196 -20.09 1.66 -12.57
CA GLU A 196 -19.21 0.80 -13.33
C GLU A 196 -19.48 -0.65 -12.93
N HIS A 197 -20.52 -1.22 -13.53
CA HIS A 197 -20.70 -2.67 -13.53
C HIS A 197 -19.59 -3.30 -14.37
N ILE A 198 -18.88 -4.25 -13.79
CA ILE A 198 -17.82 -4.98 -14.48
C ILE A 198 -18.33 -6.38 -14.78
N ASP A 199 -18.51 -6.66 -16.07
CA ASP A 199 -18.89 -7.96 -16.63
C ASP A 199 -17.72 -8.96 -16.56
N ALA A 200 -17.27 -9.27 -15.35
CA ALA A 200 -16.22 -10.25 -15.09
C ALA A 200 -16.70 -11.21 -13.98
N PRO A 201 -17.45 -12.27 -14.32
CA PRO A 201 -17.90 -13.23 -13.33
C PRO A 201 -16.68 -13.90 -12.68
N ILE A 202 -16.49 -13.65 -11.38
CA ILE A 202 -15.38 -14.23 -10.64
C ILE A 202 -15.59 -15.75 -10.57
N PRO A 203 -14.65 -16.58 -11.05
CA PRO A 203 -14.79 -18.03 -11.02
C PRO A 203 -15.09 -18.54 -9.60
N ALA A 204 -15.99 -19.53 -9.52
CA ALA A 204 -16.47 -20.08 -8.25
C ALA A 204 -15.40 -20.88 -7.48
N ASP A 205 -14.33 -21.28 -8.17
CA ASP A 205 -13.18 -22.02 -7.63
C ASP A 205 -12.10 -21.12 -7.00
N ILE A 206 -12.23 -19.79 -7.11
CA ILE A 206 -11.33 -18.87 -6.40
C ILE A 206 -11.59 -18.97 -4.89
N GLU A 207 -10.53 -19.28 -4.13
CA GLU A 207 -10.61 -19.46 -2.67
C GLU A 207 -11.11 -18.19 -1.97
N GLU A 208 -12.14 -18.37 -1.15
CA GLU A 208 -12.64 -17.33 -0.24
C GLU A 208 -11.73 -17.25 0.99
N MET A 209 -11.22 -16.05 1.24
CA MET A 209 -10.22 -15.82 2.30
C MET A 209 -10.88 -15.42 3.61
N GLY A 210 -12.11 -14.89 3.60
CA GLY A 210 -12.75 -14.24 4.75
C GLY A 210 -12.60 -12.72 4.70
N THR A 211 -12.81 -12.05 5.83
CA THR A 211 -12.64 -10.59 5.96
C THR A 211 -11.67 -10.29 7.10
N PRO A 212 -10.61 -9.48 6.90
CA PRO A 212 -9.71 -9.08 7.97
C PRO A 212 -10.42 -8.19 8.99
N SER A 213 -10.22 -8.47 10.28
CA SER A 213 -10.69 -7.60 11.36
C SER A 213 -9.98 -6.24 11.27
N GLY A 214 -10.73 -5.15 11.54
CA GLY A 214 -10.18 -3.79 11.48
C GLY A 214 -9.90 -3.24 10.08
N SER A 215 -10.23 -3.97 9.02
CA SER A 215 -10.13 -3.44 7.65
C SER A 215 -11.16 -2.34 7.40
N TRP A 216 -10.81 -1.35 6.59
CA TRP A 216 -11.75 -0.31 6.17
C TRP A 216 -12.87 -0.86 5.27
N CYS A 217 -12.62 -1.99 4.58
CA CYS A 217 -13.58 -2.64 3.71
C CYS A 217 -14.02 -3.99 4.30
N GLN A 218 -15.30 -4.09 4.63
CA GLN A 218 -15.91 -5.25 5.29
C GLN A 218 -16.35 -6.37 4.33
N CYS A 219 -16.15 -6.21 3.03
CA CYS A 219 -16.53 -7.20 2.03
C CYS A 219 -15.66 -8.47 2.10
N MET A 220 -16.27 -9.62 1.79
CA MET A 220 -15.57 -10.90 1.65
C MET A 220 -14.38 -10.77 0.69
N ARG A 221 -13.22 -11.29 1.08
CA ARG A 221 -12.03 -11.35 0.24
C ARG A 221 -11.95 -12.65 -0.52
N ARG A 222 -11.46 -12.54 -1.75
CA ARG A 222 -10.99 -13.65 -2.58
C ARG A 222 -9.50 -13.49 -2.81
N GLY A 223 -8.78 -14.60 -2.96
CA GLY A 223 -7.32 -14.59 -3.08
C GLY A 223 -6.84 -15.15 -4.42
N VAL A 224 -5.90 -14.47 -5.06
CA VAL A 224 -5.07 -15.08 -6.10
C VAL A 224 -3.64 -15.21 -5.61
N ILE A 225 -3.05 -16.37 -5.89
CA ILE A 225 -1.66 -16.66 -5.58
C ILE A 225 -0.81 -16.74 -6.85
N ALA A 226 0.41 -16.21 -6.78
CA ALA A 226 1.42 -16.32 -7.82
C ALA A 226 2.83 -16.37 -7.22
N VAL A 227 3.79 -16.89 -7.99
CA VAL A 227 5.22 -16.93 -7.64
C VAL A 227 6.06 -16.13 -8.62
N ASN A 228 7.29 -15.79 -8.22
CA ASN A 228 8.27 -15.16 -9.07
C ASN A 228 8.78 -16.14 -10.16
N TYR A 229 8.35 -15.93 -11.41
CA TYR A 229 8.79 -16.73 -12.57
C TYR A 229 9.85 -16.00 -13.40
N GLU A 230 10.76 -16.76 -14.01
CA GLU A 230 11.49 -16.32 -15.21
C GLU A 230 10.66 -16.69 -16.44
N LEU A 231 10.19 -15.70 -17.18
CA LEU A 231 9.69 -15.82 -18.54
C LEU A 231 10.85 -16.12 -19.49
N SER A 232 10.53 -16.72 -20.63
CA SER A 232 11.48 -17.10 -21.70
C SER A 232 12.13 -15.91 -22.43
N THR A 233 11.83 -14.66 -22.04
CA THR A 233 12.31 -13.44 -22.70
C THR A 233 13.52 -12.81 -21.97
N PRO A 234 14.36 -11.99 -22.65
CA PRO A 234 15.53 -11.34 -22.05
C PRO A 234 15.21 -10.40 -20.89
N SER A 235 14.00 -9.85 -20.84
CA SER A 235 13.46 -9.05 -19.73
C SER A 235 12.81 -9.89 -18.62
N GLY A 236 12.98 -11.22 -18.65
CA GLY A 236 11.95 -12.18 -18.28
C GLY A 236 11.67 -12.44 -16.80
N SER A 237 12.43 -11.94 -15.83
CA SER A 237 12.06 -12.17 -14.43
C SER A 237 10.92 -11.25 -13.98
N ARG A 238 9.75 -11.81 -13.67
CA ARG A 238 8.66 -11.07 -13.02
C ARG A 238 8.60 -11.42 -11.54
N CYS A 239 8.45 -10.40 -10.71
CA CYS A 239 8.16 -10.58 -9.29
C CYS A 239 6.80 -11.25 -9.11
N SER A 240 6.61 -11.92 -7.97
CA SER A 240 5.36 -12.61 -7.65
C SER A 240 4.14 -11.70 -7.67
N GLU A 241 4.31 -10.46 -7.24
CA GLU A 241 3.31 -9.41 -7.15
C GLU A 241 2.81 -9.03 -8.55
N GLN A 242 3.73 -8.89 -9.51
CA GLN A 242 3.39 -8.59 -10.91
C GLN A 242 2.64 -9.75 -11.56
N ASN A 243 3.04 -10.99 -11.24
CA ASN A 243 2.34 -12.18 -11.75
C ASN A 243 0.94 -12.32 -11.13
N ALA A 244 0.79 -12.01 -9.85
CA ALA A 244 -0.51 -11.99 -9.18
C ALA A 244 -1.42 -10.91 -9.77
N MET A 245 -0.90 -9.71 -10.03
CA MET A 245 -1.65 -8.65 -10.73
C MET A 245 -2.04 -9.06 -12.16
N GLY A 246 -1.13 -9.72 -12.89
CA GLY A 246 -1.46 -10.27 -14.22
C GLY A 246 -2.57 -11.31 -14.17
N LYS A 247 -2.60 -12.15 -13.13
CA LYS A 247 -3.68 -13.11 -12.88
C LYS A 247 -4.99 -12.40 -12.55
N LEU A 248 -5.00 -11.36 -11.71
CA LEU A 248 -6.20 -10.55 -11.46
C LEU A 248 -6.74 -9.93 -12.75
N ALA A 249 -5.87 -9.35 -13.57
CA ALA A 249 -6.26 -8.77 -14.85
C ALA A 249 -6.88 -9.82 -15.78
N SER A 250 -6.36 -11.05 -15.80
CA SER A 250 -6.95 -12.15 -16.59
C SER A 250 -8.33 -12.60 -16.10
N LEU A 251 -8.66 -12.34 -14.83
CA LEU A 251 -9.98 -12.58 -14.25
C LEU A 251 -10.94 -11.40 -14.47
N GLY A 252 -10.50 -10.34 -15.16
CA GLY A 252 -11.28 -9.11 -15.34
C GLY A 252 -11.43 -8.29 -14.05
N VAL A 253 -10.64 -8.59 -13.01
CA VAL A 253 -10.68 -7.84 -11.75
C VAL A 253 -9.95 -6.52 -11.94
N PRO A 254 -10.62 -5.37 -11.73
CA PRO A 254 -9.97 -4.07 -11.84
C PRO A 254 -8.99 -3.85 -10.67
N THR A 255 -8.04 -2.96 -10.85
CA THR A 255 -7.03 -2.62 -9.83
C THR A 255 -7.65 -2.11 -8.53
N TRP A 256 -8.71 -1.31 -8.61
CA TRP A 256 -9.45 -0.82 -7.43
C TRP A 256 -10.22 -1.91 -6.67
N GLY A 257 -10.27 -3.15 -7.18
CA GLY A 257 -10.76 -4.32 -6.45
C GLY A 257 -9.78 -4.87 -5.42
N VAL A 258 -8.48 -4.54 -5.54
CA VAL A 258 -7.40 -5.05 -4.66
C VAL A 258 -7.51 -4.45 -3.25
N ARG A 259 -7.11 -5.22 -2.23
CA ARG A 259 -7.20 -4.79 -0.83
C ARG A 259 -5.96 -5.12 -0.01
N GLU A 260 -5.48 -6.35 -0.06
CA GLU A 260 -4.31 -6.79 0.69
C GLU A 260 -3.31 -7.53 -0.20
N VAL A 261 -2.01 -7.26 0.02
CA VAL A 261 -0.87 -7.88 -0.68
C VAL A 261 -0.04 -8.63 0.35
N PHE A 262 0.05 -9.94 0.24
CA PHE A 262 0.90 -10.77 1.08
C PHE A 262 2.16 -11.17 0.32
N VAL A 263 3.34 -11.10 0.94
CA VAL A 263 4.62 -11.50 0.33
C VAL A 263 5.39 -12.43 1.26
N HIS A 264 5.82 -13.58 0.74
CA HIS A 264 6.59 -14.61 1.46
C HIS A 264 7.74 -15.15 0.61
N GLY A 265 8.94 -15.19 1.18
CA GLY A 265 10.11 -15.84 0.59
C GLY A 265 10.41 -17.20 1.22
N ARG A 266 10.59 -18.23 0.39
CA ARG A 266 11.18 -19.51 0.76
C ARG A 266 12.61 -19.58 0.21
N ALA A 267 13.57 -19.22 1.05
CA ALA A 267 15.01 -19.40 0.80
C ALA A 267 15.74 -19.71 2.11
N ALA A 268 16.93 -20.32 2.02
CA ALA A 268 17.77 -20.57 3.18
C ALA A 268 18.50 -19.31 3.68
N LYS A 269 18.71 -18.31 2.81
CA LYS A 269 19.61 -17.16 3.06
C LYS A 269 18.91 -15.81 3.11
N GLU A 270 17.79 -15.61 2.40
CA GLU A 270 17.11 -14.32 2.40
C GLU A 270 16.19 -14.20 3.64
N PRO A 271 16.40 -13.18 4.49
CA PRO A 271 15.51 -12.92 5.60
C PRO A 271 14.17 -12.40 5.08
N ASN A 272 13.08 -12.97 5.57
CA ASN A 272 11.81 -12.27 5.60
C ASN A 272 11.84 -11.31 6.82
N PRO A 273 11.03 -10.23 6.84
CA PRO A 273 10.04 -9.79 5.86
C PRO A 273 10.65 -9.16 4.60
N LEU A 274 9.92 -9.27 3.48
CA LEU A 274 10.36 -8.86 2.14
C LEU A 274 9.61 -7.61 1.68
N PHE A 275 10.34 -6.52 1.43
CA PHE A 275 9.77 -5.36 0.74
C PHE A 275 9.64 -5.62 -0.77
N PRO A 276 8.59 -5.08 -1.42
CA PRO A 276 8.51 -5.05 -2.87
C PRO A 276 9.72 -4.31 -3.47
N CYS A 277 10.21 -4.78 -4.62
CA CYS A 277 11.22 -4.00 -5.36
C CYS A 277 10.60 -2.69 -5.89
N GLY A 278 11.42 -1.70 -6.27
CA GLY A 278 10.91 -0.39 -6.70
C GLY A 278 9.91 -0.44 -7.88
N VAL A 279 10.01 -1.43 -8.77
CA VAL A 279 9.01 -1.62 -9.84
C VAL A 279 7.66 -2.12 -9.27
N CYS A 280 7.69 -3.06 -8.33
CA CYS A 280 6.48 -3.56 -7.67
C CYS A 280 5.88 -2.51 -6.76
N GLU A 281 6.69 -1.75 -6.02
CA GLU A 281 6.22 -0.63 -5.21
C GLU A 281 5.49 0.41 -6.08
N ASN A 282 6.08 0.83 -7.21
CA ASN A 282 5.43 1.76 -8.14
C ASN A 282 4.10 1.22 -8.69
N MET A 283 4.04 -0.08 -9.02
CA MET A 283 2.81 -0.74 -9.45
C MET A 283 1.76 -0.73 -8.34
N LEU A 284 2.14 -1.10 -7.11
CA LEU A 284 1.23 -1.16 -5.96
C LEU A 284 0.75 0.23 -5.53
N ARG A 285 1.58 1.28 -5.67
CA ARG A 285 1.17 2.67 -5.47
C ARG A 285 0.09 3.10 -6.46
N ARG A 286 0.18 2.68 -7.72
CA ARG A 286 -0.88 2.94 -8.72
C ARG A 286 -2.17 2.21 -8.35
N VAL A 287 -2.08 0.93 -7.98
CA VAL A 287 -3.24 0.16 -7.49
C VAL A 287 -3.89 0.83 -6.28
N THR A 288 -3.07 1.30 -5.33
CA THR A 288 -3.51 2.03 -4.15
C THR A 288 -4.22 3.32 -4.52
N LYS A 289 -3.68 4.09 -5.47
CA LYS A 289 -4.32 5.30 -6.01
C LYS A 289 -5.69 4.98 -6.61
N ASP A 290 -5.82 3.88 -7.33
CA ASP A 290 -7.09 3.45 -7.89
C ASP A 290 -8.11 3.09 -6.79
N VAL A 291 -7.69 2.35 -5.76
CA VAL A 291 -8.54 2.04 -4.59
C VAL A 291 -8.99 3.31 -3.86
N LEU A 292 -8.06 4.24 -3.61
CA LEU A 292 -8.34 5.53 -3.01
C LEU A 292 -9.34 6.34 -3.86
N ALA A 293 -9.17 6.32 -5.18
CA ALA A 293 -10.05 6.99 -6.13
C ALA A 293 -11.43 6.32 -6.28
N HIS A 294 -11.65 5.07 -5.88
CA HIS A 294 -12.98 4.46 -5.99
C HIS A 294 -13.69 4.34 -4.64
N TYR A 295 -12.92 4.12 -3.58
CA TYR A 295 -13.46 3.78 -2.28
C TYR A 295 -13.00 4.72 -1.17
N GLY A 296 -11.97 5.53 -1.37
CA GLY A 296 -11.37 6.34 -0.29
C GLY A 296 -10.48 5.53 0.66
N GLY A 297 -10.25 4.25 0.37
CA GLY A 297 -9.45 3.34 1.18
C GLY A 297 -8.00 3.21 0.70
N ASP A 298 -7.27 2.27 1.32
CA ASP A 298 -5.87 1.98 1.02
C ASP A 298 -5.64 0.47 0.82
N VAL A 299 -4.51 0.10 0.22
CA VAL A 299 -4.03 -1.28 0.11
C VAL A 299 -3.00 -1.53 1.22
N THR A 300 -3.09 -2.69 1.87
CA THR A 300 -2.16 -3.07 2.94
C THR A 300 -1.18 -4.13 2.45
N LEU A 301 0.11 -3.89 2.70
CA LEU A 301 1.17 -4.87 2.52
C LEU A 301 1.34 -5.68 3.81
N TYR A 302 1.34 -7.00 3.66
CA TYR A 302 1.58 -7.99 4.69
C TYR A 302 2.83 -8.79 4.31
N MET A 303 3.82 -8.82 5.19
CA MET A 303 5.09 -9.51 5.01
C MET A 303 5.28 -10.50 6.14
N PHE A 304 5.58 -11.75 5.82
CA PHE A 304 5.85 -12.76 6.85
C PHE A 304 7.18 -12.48 7.54
N ASP A 305 7.39 -12.93 8.79
CA ASP A 305 8.65 -12.72 9.51
C ASP A 305 9.77 -13.70 9.08
N ALA A 306 9.40 -14.89 8.61
CA ALA A 306 10.35 -15.96 8.36
C ALA A 306 9.86 -16.96 7.31
N THR A 307 10.78 -17.79 6.81
CA THR A 307 10.48 -18.91 5.90
C THR A 307 9.45 -19.88 6.49
N THR A 308 9.50 -20.07 7.82
CA THR A 308 8.40 -20.67 8.60
C THR A 308 7.68 -19.54 9.34
N PRO A 309 6.58 -19.01 8.79
CA PRO A 309 5.81 -17.92 9.39
C PRO A 309 5.46 -18.15 10.85
N ARG A 310 5.80 -17.16 11.70
CA ARG A 310 5.31 -17.04 13.08
C ARG A 310 4.55 -15.74 13.27
N LYS A 311 4.89 -14.71 12.49
CA LYS A 311 4.30 -13.38 12.56
C LYS A 311 4.11 -12.81 11.16
N ILE A 312 3.22 -11.84 11.05
CA ILE A 312 3.04 -11.02 9.85
C ILE A 312 3.25 -9.57 10.25
N VAL A 313 4.18 -8.90 9.59
CA VAL A 313 4.40 -7.46 9.66
C VAL A 313 3.54 -6.79 8.62
N PHE A 314 2.83 -5.72 8.96
CA PHE A 314 1.98 -5.03 8.01
C PHE A 314 2.06 -3.51 8.09
N LEU A 315 1.88 -2.88 6.93
CA LEU A 315 1.87 -1.43 6.72
C LEU A 315 1.09 -1.11 5.44
N THR A 316 0.55 0.10 5.31
CA THR A 316 -0.10 0.50 4.05
C THR A 316 0.93 0.81 2.97
N ILE A 317 0.58 0.60 1.69
CA ILE A 317 1.53 0.78 0.57
C ILE A 317 2.27 2.12 0.60
N PRO A 318 1.63 3.26 0.92
CA PRO A 318 2.33 4.54 0.98
C PRO A 318 3.41 4.64 2.07
N GLU A 319 3.33 3.83 3.13
CA GLU A 319 4.36 3.82 4.19
C GLU A 319 5.66 3.12 3.77
N ILE A 320 5.66 2.33 2.69
CA ILE A 320 6.84 1.54 2.26
C ILE A 320 8.07 2.43 2.16
N SER A 321 7.99 3.58 1.48
CA SER A 321 9.15 4.49 1.33
C SER A 321 9.62 5.17 2.61
N ASN A 322 8.78 5.22 3.64
CA ASN A 322 9.13 5.78 4.95
C ASN A 322 9.78 4.73 5.85
N ARG A 323 9.52 3.45 5.57
CA ARG A 323 9.96 2.32 6.39
C ARG A 323 11.15 1.57 5.79
N ASP A 324 11.40 1.71 4.48
CA ASP A 324 12.58 1.10 3.84
C ASP A 324 13.89 1.71 4.39
N GLY A 325 14.91 0.85 4.56
CA GLY A 325 16.24 1.27 5.02
C GLY A 325 16.72 0.63 6.33
N ALA A 326 17.64 1.33 7.01
CA ALA A 326 18.38 0.81 8.17
C ALA A 326 17.48 0.50 9.38
N ASN A 327 16.46 1.33 9.63
CA ASN A 327 15.55 1.15 10.76
C ASN A 327 14.71 -0.13 10.63
N PHE A 328 14.22 -0.46 9.43
CA PHE A 328 13.56 -1.75 9.23
C PHE A 328 14.52 -2.92 9.40
N LYS A 329 15.75 -2.84 8.88
CA LYS A 329 16.76 -3.90 9.10
C LYS A 329 17.00 -4.14 10.59
N LYS A 330 17.07 -3.06 11.39
CA LYS A 330 17.16 -3.12 12.85
C LYS A 330 15.93 -3.77 13.46
N PHE A 331 14.72 -3.32 13.12
CA PHE A 331 13.46 -3.94 13.56
C PHE A 331 13.39 -5.44 13.26
N VAL A 332 13.80 -5.86 12.05
CA VAL A 332 13.82 -7.26 11.65
C VAL A 332 14.85 -8.07 12.43
N ALA A 333 16.02 -7.48 12.70
CA ALA A 333 17.10 -8.15 13.42
C ALA A 333 16.83 -8.25 14.93
N GLU A 334 16.31 -7.18 15.54
CA GLU A 334 16.19 -7.01 16.99
C GLU A 334 14.79 -7.35 17.49
N ASP A 335 13.74 -6.75 16.93
CA ASP A 335 12.37 -6.84 17.50
C ASP A 335 11.59 -8.07 17.03
N LEU A 336 11.69 -8.41 15.74
CA LEU A 336 10.99 -9.59 15.21
C LEU A 336 11.56 -10.90 15.75
N ARG A 337 12.87 -10.94 16.01
CA ARG A 337 13.57 -12.14 16.50
C ARG A 337 13.53 -12.32 18.01
N SER A 338 13.45 -11.24 18.78
CA SER A 338 13.49 -11.28 20.26
C SER A 338 12.14 -11.63 20.91
N ARG A 339 11.03 -11.53 20.18
CA ARG A 339 9.67 -11.84 20.67
C ARG A 339 9.12 -13.15 20.12
#